data_AF-A0BJV0-F1
#
_entry.id   AF-A0BJV0-F1
#
_cell.length_a   1.000
_cell.length_b   1.000
_cell.length_c   1.000
_cell.angle_alpha   90.00
_cell.angle_beta   90.00
_cell.angle_gamma   90.00
#
_symmetry.space_group_name_H-M   'P 1'
#
loop_
_entity.id
_entity.type
_entity.pdbx_description
1 polymer ?
#
loop_
_entity_poly.entity_id
_entity_poly.type
_entity_poly.pdbx_seq_one_letter_code
_entity_poly.pdbx_strand_id
1 'polypeptide(L)'
;MLKDFQNRFDILEEKCLKNARLLKNSLFSGAQFQLPKDEIMYLNREILDLSSEWSIHFPRTAKKQSKEESNLGIEFKMINLYKLCINEFVAEMYEELKKTQNQKETTLQLVAKHYHDYKAFSYWLYKIFYHLDTNTLSTLGADLHSLSLETLKTVYFKEAQEKLFRTILDVLLESRQKQLLLDKKIKSLCELFVVMGANTVKLKYEKEQGMYDYICQNFLETEKFYKENFEKRFLEETQKFYKYQISERQNLGVIEFVRWADRVISLEEQMCLESYSKSFDQIKQLFNQLFVKEQAERLSAGGLGELFNWENYTVQYLGRVSVYNFLLKNSKFTIQLLFVK
;
A
#
# COMPACT_ATOMS: atom_id res chain seq x y z
N MET A 1 21.69 -0.45 44.58
CA MET A 1 20.37 -0.06 44.04
C MET A 1 20.47 0.57 42.65
N LEU A 2 20.87 1.84 42.47
CA LEU A 2 20.99 2.45 41.12
C LEU A 2 21.93 1.69 40.17
N LYS A 3 23.08 1.22 40.69
CA LYS A 3 24.01 0.37 39.92
C LYS A 3 23.40 -0.97 39.52
N ASP A 4 22.56 -1.56 40.38
CA ASP A 4 21.90 -2.84 40.11
C ASP A 4 20.79 -2.67 39.07
N PHE A 5 20.03 -1.57 39.14
CA PHE A 5 19.06 -1.18 38.11
C PHE A 5 19.72 -0.97 36.75
N GLN A 6 20.82 -0.22 36.71
CA GLN A 6 21.53 0.03 35.47
C GLN A 6 22.08 -1.28 34.90
N ASN A 7 22.69 -2.13 35.72
CA ASN A 7 23.19 -3.44 35.28
C ASN A 7 22.07 -4.34 34.73
N ARG A 8 20.92 -4.43 35.41
CA ARG A 8 19.76 -5.18 34.90
C ARG A 8 19.22 -4.60 33.60
N PHE A 9 19.17 -3.28 33.49
CA PHE A 9 18.76 -2.59 32.28
C PHE A 9 19.71 -2.88 31.11
N ASP A 10 21.03 -2.81 31.33
CA ASP A 10 22.05 -3.08 30.32
C ASP A 10 21.95 -4.53 29.80
N ILE A 11 21.75 -5.50 30.70
CA ILE A 11 21.52 -6.90 30.34
C ILE A 11 20.24 -7.06 29.52
N LEU A 12 19.16 -6.39 29.91
CA LEU A 12 17.89 -6.45 29.18
C LEU A 12 18.02 -5.80 27.79
N GLU A 13 18.67 -4.65 27.70
CA GLU A 13 18.96 -3.95 26.44
C GLU A 13 19.76 -4.85 25.50
N GLU A 14 20.82 -5.49 25.98
CA GLU A 14 21.64 -6.41 25.20
C GLU A 14 20.82 -7.59 24.67
N LYS A 15 19.95 -8.19 25.51
CA LYS A 15 19.07 -9.30 25.10
C LYS A 15 18.04 -8.86 24.06
N CYS A 16 17.44 -7.68 24.21
CA CYS A 16 16.51 -7.11 23.24
C CYS A 16 17.21 -6.89 21.89
N LEU A 17 18.40 -6.27 21.89
CA LEU A 17 19.21 -6.06 20.68
C LEU A 17 19.61 -7.38 20.02
N LYS A 18 20.04 -8.36 20.81
CA LYS A 18 20.39 -9.69 20.30
C LYS A 18 19.21 -10.35 19.60
N ASN A 19 18.04 -10.37 20.22
CA ASN A 19 16.83 -10.95 19.63
C ASN A 19 16.38 -10.19 18.38
N ALA A 20 16.43 -8.84 18.39
CA ALA A 20 16.14 -8.02 17.22
C ALA A 20 17.11 -8.33 16.07
N ARG A 21 18.42 -8.48 16.33
CA ARG A 21 19.42 -8.83 15.32
C ARG A 21 19.23 -10.24 14.76
N LEU A 22 18.90 -11.23 15.60
CA LEU A 22 18.59 -12.59 15.15
C LEU A 22 17.37 -12.61 14.22
N LEU A 23 16.30 -11.92 14.63
CA LEU A 23 15.09 -11.76 13.83
C LEU A 23 15.41 -11.08 12.49
N LYS A 24 16.16 -9.97 12.53
CA LYS A 24 16.62 -9.25 11.34
C LYS A 24 17.36 -10.17 10.38
N ASN A 25 18.44 -10.81 10.86
CA ASN A 25 19.30 -11.66 10.03
C ASN A 25 18.53 -12.83 9.42
N SER A 26 17.58 -13.40 10.16
CA SER A 26 16.75 -14.48 9.61
C SER A 26 15.82 -14.01 8.50
N LEU A 27 15.18 -12.85 8.65
CA LEU A 27 14.31 -12.30 7.63
C LEU A 27 15.10 -11.95 6.35
N PHE A 28 16.25 -11.28 6.49
CA PHE A 28 17.10 -10.96 5.32
C PHE A 28 17.60 -12.22 4.59
N SER A 29 17.95 -13.28 5.32
CA SER A 29 18.36 -14.57 4.74
C SER A 29 17.19 -15.42 4.18
N GLY A 30 15.94 -15.00 4.36
CA GLY A 30 14.76 -15.73 3.91
C GLY A 30 14.42 -16.96 4.75
N ALA A 31 15.04 -17.12 5.92
CA ALA A 31 14.75 -18.21 6.84
C ALA A 31 13.49 -17.90 7.66
N GLN A 32 12.63 -18.91 7.84
CA GLN A 32 11.49 -18.80 8.76
C GLN A 32 12.01 -18.64 10.19
N PHE A 33 11.72 -17.51 10.81
CA PHE A 33 12.06 -17.28 12.20
C PHE A 33 10.86 -16.83 13.01
N GLN A 34 10.72 -17.48 14.15
CA GLN A 34 9.78 -17.14 15.18
C GLN A 34 10.56 -17.04 16.48
N LEU A 35 10.39 -15.93 17.19
CA LEU A 35 10.94 -15.82 18.53
C LEU A 35 10.22 -16.84 19.44
N PRO A 36 10.97 -17.64 20.22
CA PRO A 36 10.36 -18.55 21.17
C PRO A 36 9.41 -17.80 22.10
N LYS A 37 8.21 -18.35 22.32
CA LYS A 37 7.19 -17.71 23.16
C LYS A 37 7.72 -17.39 24.57
N ASP A 38 8.53 -18.29 25.13
CA ASP A 38 9.11 -18.13 26.46
C ASP A 38 10.09 -16.96 26.51
N GLU A 39 10.88 -16.75 25.44
CA GLU A 39 11.80 -15.62 25.33
C GLU A 39 11.04 -14.29 25.25
N ILE A 40 9.96 -14.24 24.44
CA ILE A 40 9.08 -13.06 24.36
C ILE A 40 8.47 -12.74 25.72
N MET A 41 7.92 -13.75 26.40
CA MET A 41 7.29 -13.58 27.71
C MET A 41 8.30 -13.11 28.75
N TYR A 42 9.52 -13.67 28.72
CA TYR A 42 10.61 -13.26 29.60
C TYR A 42 10.97 -11.79 29.39
N LEU A 43 11.27 -11.37 28.16
CA LEU A 43 11.66 -9.99 27.86
C LEU A 43 10.54 -9.00 28.20
N ASN A 44 9.30 -9.32 27.84
CA ASN A 44 8.15 -8.47 28.13
C ASN A 44 7.96 -8.29 29.64
N ARG A 45 8.10 -9.37 30.41
CA ARG A 45 8.01 -9.36 31.87
C ARG A 45 9.14 -8.56 32.51
N GLU A 46 10.38 -8.73 32.06
CA GLU A 46 11.51 -7.95 32.60
C GLU A 46 11.35 -6.45 32.34
N ILE A 47 10.81 -6.06 31.17
CA ILE A 47 10.47 -4.65 30.90
C ILE A 47 9.44 -4.15 31.91
N LEU A 48 8.35 -4.91 32.14
CA LEU A 48 7.32 -4.56 33.12
C LEU A 48 7.89 -4.44 34.55
N ASP A 49 8.68 -5.44 34.98
CA ASP A 49 9.22 -5.52 36.33
C ASP A 49 10.17 -4.34 36.58
N LEU A 50 11.10 -4.06 35.67
CA LEU A 50 12.00 -2.90 35.79
C LEU A 50 11.26 -1.56 35.75
N SER A 51 10.20 -1.43 34.94
CA SER A 51 9.40 -0.21 34.86
C SER A 51 8.61 0.05 36.15
N SER A 52 8.07 -1.02 36.73
CA SER A 52 7.31 -0.99 37.99
C SER A 52 8.23 -0.65 39.17
N GLU A 53 9.36 -1.34 39.27
CA GLU A 53 10.37 -1.09 40.30
C GLU A 53 10.93 0.35 40.21
N TRP A 54 11.24 0.84 39.01
CA TRP A 54 11.68 2.22 38.81
C TRP A 54 10.66 3.24 39.32
N SER A 55 9.38 3.02 39.04
CA SER A 55 8.30 3.91 39.47
C SER A 55 8.10 3.94 40.99
N ILE A 56 8.38 2.83 41.68
CA ILE A 56 8.32 2.74 43.15
C ILE A 56 9.49 3.51 43.79
N HIS A 57 10.70 3.35 43.24
CA HIS A 57 11.91 3.94 43.82
C HIS A 57 12.16 5.40 43.40
N PHE A 58 11.62 5.82 42.26
CA PHE A 58 11.70 7.19 41.74
C PHE A 58 10.30 7.74 41.43
N PRO A 59 9.44 7.93 42.45
CA PRO A 59 8.08 8.41 42.25
C PRO A 59 8.11 9.83 41.66
N ARG A 60 7.37 10.03 40.57
CA ARG A 60 7.29 11.32 39.87
C ARG A 60 6.65 12.36 40.79
N THR A 61 7.43 13.25 41.41
CA THR A 61 6.86 14.40 42.14
C THR A 61 6.31 15.41 41.14
N ALA A 62 5.01 15.71 41.23
CA ALA A 62 4.23 16.51 40.27
C ALA A 62 4.65 17.98 40.04
N LYS A 63 5.82 18.44 40.52
CA LYS A 63 6.20 19.87 40.53
C LYS A 63 7.51 20.24 39.82
N LYS A 64 8.21 19.32 39.16
CA LYS A 64 9.33 19.68 38.27
C LYS A 64 9.26 18.89 36.97
N GLN A 65 8.46 19.38 36.04
CA GLN A 65 8.67 19.10 34.62
C GLN A 65 9.59 20.18 34.06
N SER A 66 10.90 20.07 34.31
CA SER A 66 11.85 20.64 33.36
C SER A 66 11.92 19.66 32.17
N LYS A 67 11.94 20.21 30.95
CA LYS A 67 11.93 19.47 29.68
C LYS A 67 13.11 18.49 29.48
N GLU A 68 14.02 18.37 30.44
CA GLU A 68 15.25 17.57 30.35
C GLU A 68 15.21 16.30 31.23
N GLU A 69 14.39 16.26 32.28
CA GLU A 69 14.26 15.07 33.17
C GLU A 69 13.31 13.99 32.61
N SER A 70 12.59 14.30 31.53
CA SER A 70 11.77 13.34 30.77
C SER A 70 12.58 12.23 30.04
N ASN A 71 13.91 12.23 30.18
CA ASN A 71 14.84 11.27 29.58
C ASN A 71 15.22 10.05 30.47
N LEU A 72 14.64 9.90 31.68
CA LEU A 72 15.18 8.95 32.68
C LEU A 72 14.31 7.71 32.99
N GLY A 73 13.09 7.59 32.50
CA GLY A 73 12.25 6.42 32.76
C GLY A 73 12.67 5.18 31.95
N ILE A 74 12.60 3.99 32.56
CA ILE A 74 12.87 2.71 31.87
C ILE A 74 12.00 2.58 30.61
N GLU A 75 10.73 3.01 30.67
CA GLU A 75 9.82 2.91 29.52
C GLU A 75 10.30 3.77 28.34
N PHE A 76 10.76 5.00 28.59
CA PHE A 76 11.28 5.87 27.53
C PHE A 76 12.58 5.33 26.93
N LYS A 77 13.48 4.79 27.76
CA LYS A 77 14.68 4.12 27.25
C LYS A 77 14.32 2.92 26.36
N MET A 78 13.32 2.12 26.76
CA MET A 78 12.84 0.97 25.98
C MET A 78 12.12 1.39 24.70
N ILE A 79 11.37 2.50 24.69
CA ILE A 79 10.79 3.08 23.47
C ILE A 79 11.91 3.53 22.51
N ASN A 80 12.97 4.13 23.01
CA ASN A 80 14.11 4.53 22.19
C ASN A 80 14.86 3.33 21.63
N LEU A 81 15.02 2.26 22.42
CA LEU A 81 15.59 0.99 21.97
C LEU A 81 14.75 0.35 20.86
N TYR A 82 13.42 0.36 21.01
CA TYR A 82 12.50 -0.08 19.96
C TYR A 82 12.71 0.71 18.66
N LYS A 83 12.74 2.04 18.74
CA LYS A 83 12.99 2.93 17.59
C LYS A 83 14.33 2.65 16.94
N LEU A 84 15.40 2.42 17.72
CA LEU A 84 16.72 2.06 17.22
C LEU A 84 16.65 0.76 16.40
N CYS A 85 16.02 -0.28 16.92
CA CYS A 85 15.88 -1.57 16.23
C CYS A 85 15.13 -1.44 14.90
N ILE A 86 14.02 -0.67 14.87
CA ILE A 86 13.28 -0.40 13.63
C ILE A 86 14.14 0.41 12.65
N ASN A 87 14.81 1.47 13.11
CA ASN A 87 15.67 2.30 12.27
C ASN A 87 16.80 1.48 11.63
N GLU A 88 17.46 0.61 12.40
CA GLU A 88 18.52 -0.27 11.87
C GLU A 88 17.99 -1.19 10.77
N PHE A 89 16.83 -1.81 10.98
CA PHE A 89 16.21 -2.70 10.00
C PHE A 89 15.84 -1.94 8.71
N VAL A 90 15.20 -0.78 8.85
CA VAL A 90 14.73 0.05 7.72
C VAL A 90 15.90 0.66 6.95
N ALA A 91 16.98 1.05 7.62
CA ALA A 91 18.19 1.53 6.97
C ALA A 91 18.84 0.44 6.10
N GLU A 92 18.88 -0.81 6.57
CA GLU A 92 19.42 -1.94 5.80
C GLU A 92 18.56 -2.25 4.56
N MET A 93 17.23 -2.23 4.69
CA MET A 93 16.31 -2.30 3.54
C MET A 93 16.60 -1.19 2.51
N TYR A 94 16.84 0.03 2.97
CA TYR A 94 17.13 1.15 2.08
C TYR A 94 18.46 0.96 1.33
N GLU A 95 19.49 0.49 2.02
CA GLU A 95 20.79 0.18 1.39
C GLU A 95 20.69 -0.96 0.37
N GLU A 96 19.88 -1.99 0.61
CA GLU A 96 19.60 -3.02 -0.41
C GLU A 96 18.87 -2.43 -1.62
N LEU A 97 17.88 -1.55 -1.42
CA LEU A 97 17.15 -0.90 -2.51
C LEU A 97 18.06 -0.04 -3.39
N LYS A 98 19.03 0.66 -2.82
CA LYS A 98 20.01 1.47 -3.58
C LYS A 98 20.83 0.64 -4.55
N LYS A 99 21.14 -0.62 -4.21
CA LYS A 99 21.97 -1.52 -5.04
C LYS A 99 21.29 -1.97 -6.34
N THR A 100 19.97 -1.81 -6.47
CA THR A 100 19.21 -2.35 -7.62
C THR A 100 19.42 -1.65 -8.97
N GLN A 101 20.24 -0.59 -9.06
CA GLN A 101 20.69 0.09 -10.31
C GLN A 101 19.67 0.06 -11.49
N ASN A 102 18.44 0.53 -11.27
CA ASN A 102 17.35 0.63 -12.27
C ASN A 102 16.80 -0.70 -12.85
N GLN A 103 17.10 -1.85 -12.24
CA GLN A 103 16.47 -3.12 -12.62
C GLN A 103 15.03 -3.17 -12.10
N LYS A 104 14.05 -3.00 -13.01
CA LYS A 104 12.62 -2.92 -12.68
C LYS A 104 12.14 -4.14 -11.88
N GLU A 105 12.34 -5.34 -12.43
CA GLU A 105 11.84 -6.58 -11.85
C GLU A 105 12.49 -6.90 -10.50
N THR A 106 13.81 -6.71 -10.40
CA THR A 106 14.56 -6.80 -9.14
C THR A 106 14.04 -5.80 -8.11
N THR A 107 13.75 -4.55 -8.52
CA THR A 107 13.22 -3.52 -7.63
C THR A 107 11.86 -3.91 -7.07
N LEU A 108 10.94 -4.38 -7.90
CA LEU A 108 9.59 -4.77 -7.49
C LEU A 108 9.63 -5.97 -6.52
N GLN A 109 10.42 -6.99 -6.86
CA GLN A 109 10.60 -8.17 -6.00
C GLN A 109 11.20 -7.80 -4.65
N LEU A 110 12.23 -6.95 -4.65
CA LEU A 110 12.91 -6.53 -3.43
C LEU A 110 11.98 -5.71 -2.53
N VAL A 111 11.20 -4.78 -3.09
CA VAL A 111 10.31 -3.93 -2.28
C VAL A 111 9.14 -4.72 -1.72
N ALA A 112 8.57 -5.63 -2.50
CA ALA A 112 7.53 -6.54 -1.99
C ALA A 112 8.06 -7.40 -0.84
N LYS A 113 9.28 -7.96 -0.98
CA LYS A 113 9.96 -8.72 0.07
C LYS A 113 10.22 -7.84 1.31
N HIS A 114 10.84 -6.68 1.13
CA HIS A 114 11.10 -5.71 2.18
C HIS A 114 9.86 -5.36 2.98
N TYR A 115 8.75 -5.04 2.30
CA TYR A 115 7.53 -4.67 2.99
C TYR A 115 6.93 -5.84 3.78
N HIS A 116 6.95 -7.05 3.21
CA HIS A 116 6.56 -8.27 3.92
C HIS A 116 7.42 -8.51 5.17
N ASP A 117 8.74 -8.50 5.02
CA ASP A 117 9.70 -8.79 6.09
C ASP A 117 9.65 -7.72 7.18
N TYR A 118 9.48 -6.46 6.80
CA TYR A 118 9.28 -5.36 7.73
C TYR A 118 8.02 -5.55 8.58
N LYS A 119 6.89 -5.97 8.01
CA LYS A 119 5.67 -6.24 8.77
C LYS A 119 5.87 -7.36 9.78
N ALA A 120 6.58 -8.43 9.39
CA ALA A 120 6.95 -9.51 10.29
C ALA A 120 7.90 -9.02 11.41
N PHE A 121 8.92 -8.23 11.05
CA PHE A 121 9.86 -7.64 12.00
C PHE A 121 9.15 -6.76 13.04
N SER A 122 8.34 -5.81 12.57
CA SER A 122 7.53 -4.90 13.39
C SER A 122 6.60 -5.66 14.34
N TYR A 123 5.96 -6.73 13.87
CA TYR A 123 5.11 -7.57 14.71
C TYR A 123 5.87 -8.21 15.88
N TRP A 124 6.97 -8.90 15.58
CA TRP A 124 7.73 -9.63 16.59
C TRP A 124 8.40 -8.67 17.58
N LEU A 125 8.87 -7.53 17.10
CA LEU A 125 9.40 -6.49 17.96
C LEU A 125 8.30 -5.91 18.87
N TYR A 126 7.12 -5.62 18.33
CA TYR A 126 5.95 -5.25 19.14
C TYR A 126 5.66 -6.27 20.24
N LYS A 127 5.78 -7.58 19.98
CA LYS A 127 5.55 -8.61 21.01
C LYS A 127 6.52 -8.53 22.17
N ILE A 128 7.80 -8.24 21.92
CA ILE A 128 8.79 -8.01 22.98
C ILE A 128 8.37 -6.79 23.81
N PHE A 129 8.06 -5.69 23.13
CA PHE A 129 7.82 -4.38 23.74
C PHE A 129 6.36 -4.10 24.13
N TYR A 130 5.48 -5.10 24.04
CA TYR A 130 4.01 -4.94 24.17
C TYR A 130 3.57 -4.19 25.43
N HIS A 131 4.31 -4.34 26.54
CA HIS A 131 4.02 -3.66 27.80
C HIS A 131 3.98 -2.14 27.66
N LEU A 132 4.83 -1.56 26.79
CA LEU A 132 4.92 -0.12 26.56
C LEU A 132 3.64 0.42 25.91
N ASP A 133 3.01 -0.34 25.03
CA ASP A 133 1.77 0.05 24.37
C ASP A 133 0.61 0.13 25.35
N THR A 134 0.50 -0.86 26.24
CA THR A 134 -0.62 -0.93 27.19
C THR A 134 -0.52 0.15 28.27
N ASN A 135 0.69 0.46 28.75
CA ASN A 135 0.87 1.26 29.98
C ASN A 135 1.47 2.65 29.76
N THR A 136 2.25 2.86 28.70
CA THR A 136 2.97 4.14 28.49
C THR A 136 2.44 4.88 27.27
N LEU A 137 2.51 4.27 26.08
CA LEU A 137 2.19 4.93 24.83
C LEU A 137 0.69 5.24 24.69
N SER A 138 -0.18 4.39 25.24
CA SER A 138 -1.63 4.65 25.32
C SER A 138 -1.95 5.99 25.98
N THR A 139 -1.21 6.36 27.03
CA THR A 139 -1.37 7.65 27.73
C THR A 139 -0.86 8.85 26.93
N LEU A 140 0.03 8.60 25.97
CA LEU A 140 0.61 9.60 25.07
C LEU A 140 -0.15 9.69 23.73
N GLY A 141 -1.22 8.90 23.56
CA GLY A 141 -1.96 8.83 22.30
C GLY A 141 -1.16 8.22 21.14
N ALA A 142 -0.19 7.36 21.44
CA ALA A 142 0.66 6.69 20.47
C ALA A 142 0.59 5.16 20.63
N ASP A 143 1.09 4.45 19.63
CA ASP A 143 1.30 3.00 19.69
C ASP A 143 2.54 2.58 18.90
N LEU A 144 3.11 1.42 19.23
CA LEU A 144 4.35 0.90 18.66
C LEU A 144 4.22 0.61 17.16
N HIS A 145 3.05 0.21 16.66
CA HIS A 145 2.85 -0.05 15.24
C HIS A 145 2.85 1.25 14.43
N SER A 146 2.18 2.29 14.92
CA SER A 146 2.18 3.63 14.33
C SER A 146 3.56 4.27 14.38
N LEU A 147 4.30 4.12 15.50
CA LEU A 147 5.70 4.54 15.60
C LEU A 147 6.60 3.81 14.59
N SER A 148 6.41 2.50 14.44
CA SER A 148 7.14 1.70 13.47
C SER A 148 6.88 2.23 12.06
N LEU A 149 5.61 2.40 11.68
CA LEU A 149 5.21 2.84 10.36
C LEU A 149 5.77 4.23 10.04
N GLU A 150 5.79 5.15 11.02
CA GLU A 150 6.37 6.48 10.85
C GLU A 150 7.87 6.42 10.50
N THR A 151 8.62 5.52 11.13
CA THR A 151 10.02 5.26 10.74
C THR A 151 10.11 4.75 9.30
N LEU A 152 9.27 3.78 8.91
CA LEU A 152 9.28 3.26 7.54
C LEU A 152 8.96 4.36 6.52
N LYS A 153 7.99 5.23 6.82
CA LYS A 153 7.64 6.38 5.99
C LYS A 153 8.81 7.33 5.80
N THR A 154 9.40 7.77 6.92
CA THR A 154 10.37 8.86 6.93
C THR A 154 11.75 8.44 6.42
N VAL A 155 12.17 7.20 6.71
CA VAL A 155 13.53 6.72 6.38
C VAL A 155 13.57 5.99 5.04
N TYR A 156 12.54 5.19 4.70
CA TYR A 156 12.55 4.34 3.51
C TYR A 156 11.61 4.84 2.43
N PHE A 157 10.32 5.00 2.74
CA PHE A 157 9.32 5.27 1.71
C PHE A 157 9.51 6.63 1.07
N LYS A 158 9.78 7.69 1.85
CA LYS A 158 10.01 9.04 1.33
C LYS A 158 11.10 9.09 0.24
N GLU A 159 12.16 8.32 0.43
CA GLU A 159 13.27 8.22 -0.53
C GLU A 159 12.96 7.26 -1.69
N ALA A 160 12.22 6.18 -1.43
CA ALA A 160 11.88 5.16 -2.43
C ALA A 160 10.69 5.54 -3.33
N GLN A 161 9.79 6.41 -2.85
CA GLN A 161 8.46 6.64 -3.41
C GLN A 161 8.47 6.94 -4.92
N GLU A 162 9.34 7.85 -5.36
CA GLU A 162 9.40 8.25 -6.77
C GLU A 162 9.88 7.10 -7.66
N LYS A 163 10.90 6.36 -7.20
CA LYS A 163 11.42 5.19 -7.92
C LYS A 163 10.35 4.08 -8.00
N LEU A 164 9.63 3.85 -6.90
CA LEU A 164 8.54 2.89 -6.85
C LEU A 164 7.41 3.26 -7.82
N PHE A 165 6.97 4.52 -7.77
CA PHE A 165 5.94 5.03 -8.66
C PHE A 165 6.30 4.81 -10.13
N ARG A 166 7.52 5.20 -10.54
CA ARG A 166 7.99 4.99 -11.92
C ARG A 166 8.05 3.52 -12.31
N THR A 167 8.54 2.67 -11.41
CA THR A 167 8.66 1.23 -11.68
C THR A 167 7.29 0.58 -11.85
N ILE A 168 6.31 0.95 -11.01
CA ILE A 168 4.92 0.51 -11.14
C ILE A 168 4.34 0.97 -12.47
N LEU A 169 4.53 2.25 -12.82
CA LEU A 169 4.02 2.84 -14.05
C LEU A 169 4.61 2.15 -15.29
N ASP A 170 5.92 1.90 -15.30
CA ASP A 170 6.59 1.21 -16.39
C ASP A 170 6.02 -0.19 -16.62
N VAL A 171 5.81 -0.97 -15.56
CA VAL A 171 5.20 -2.30 -15.66
C VAL A 171 3.75 -2.25 -16.13
N LEU A 172 2.99 -1.24 -15.70
CA LEU A 172 1.63 -1.01 -16.18
C LEU A 172 1.61 -0.72 -17.69
N LEU A 173 2.48 0.16 -18.16
CA LEU A 173 2.56 0.52 -19.57
C LEU A 173 3.00 -0.68 -20.43
N GLU A 174 3.98 -1.46 -19.98
CA GLU A 174 4.39 -2.69 -20.67
C GLU A 174 3.26 -3.73 -20.72
N SER A 175 2.52 -3.89 -19.64
CA SER A 175 1.37 -4.82 -19.57
C SER A 175 0.24 -4.39 -20.52
N ARG A 176 -0.06 -3.09 -20.58
CA ARG A 176 -1.03 -2.52 -21.53
C ARG A 176 -0.59 -2.73 -22.99
N GLN A 177 0.69 -2.54 -23.30
CA GLN A 177 1.22 -2.76 -24.64
C GLN A 177 1.13 -4.23 -25.07
N LYS A 178 1.47 -5.15 -24.16
CA LYS A 178 1.42 -6.60 -24.39
C LYS A 178 0.02 -7.20 -24.25
N GLN A 179 -0.95 -6.42 -23.76
CA GLN A 179 -2.31 -6.87 -23.39
C GLN A 179 -2.31 -8.04 -22.40
N LEU A 180 -1.46 -7.93 -21.37
CA LEU A 180 -1.30 -8.94 -20.32
C LEU A 180 -1.82 -8.42 -18.98
N LEU A 181 -2.24 -9.35 -18.12
CA LEU A 181 -2.54 -9.05 -16.72
C LEU A 181 -1.26 -8.76 -15.94
N LEU A 182 -1.41 -7.98 -14.88
CA LEU A 182 -0.30 -7.58 -14.02
C LEU A 182 0.12 -8.73 -13.11
N ASP A 183 1.41 -8.72 -12.74
CA ASP A 183 1.89 -9.53 -11.62
C ASP A 183 1.16 -9.09 -10.34
N LYS A 184 0.67 -10.07 -9.57
CA LYS A 184 0.02 -9.87 -8.27
C LYS A 184 0.86 -9.04 -7.29
N LYS A 185 2.18 -9.00 -7.45
CA LYS A 185 3.08 -8.17 -6.64
C LYS A 185 2.79 -6.67 -6.77
N ILE A 186 2.23 -6.22 -7.89
CA ILE A 186 1.87 -4.80 -8.08
C ILE A 186 0.80 -4.37 -7.07
N LYS A 187 -0.13 -5.25 -6.72
CA LYS A 187 -1.16 -4.99 -5.70
C LYS A 187 -0.54 -4.52 -4.38
N SER A 188 0.41 -5.30 -3.84
CA SER A 188 1.07 -4.98 -2.56
C SER A 188 1.86 -3.68 -2.59
N LEU A 189 2.36 -3.29 -3.76
CA LEU A 189 3.07 -2.02 -3.94
C LEU A 189 2.11 -0.83 -4.02
N CYS A 190 0.97 -0.98 -4.70
CA CYS A 190 -0.10 0.03 -4.67
C CYS A 190 -0.68 0.18 -3.26
N GLU A 191 -0.85 -0.92 -2.52
CA GLU A 191 -1.26 -0.92 -1.12
C GLU A 191 -0.27 -0.18 -0.22
N LEU A 192 1.03 -0.20 -0.54
CA LEU A 192 2.04 0.59 0.18
C LEU A 192 1.69 2.09 0.14
N PHE A 193 1.33 2.64 -1.03
CA PHE A 193 0.93 4.06 -1.15
C PHE A 193 -0.31 4.39 -0.32
N VAL A 194 -1.18 3.41 -0.04
CA VAL A 194 -2.32 3.58 0.85
C VAL A 194 -1.88 3.65 2.30
N VAL A 195 -1.12 2.64 2.74
CA VAL A 195 -0.73 2.49 4.15
C VAL A 195 0.19 3.63 4.58
N MET A 196 1.06 4.13 3.69
CA MET A 196 1.95 5.26 3.99
C MET A 196 1.21 6.57 4.29
N GLY A 197 -0.08 6.67 3.92
CA GLY A 197 -0.93 7.80 4.31
C GLY A 197 -1.52 7.71 5.72
N ALA A 198 -1.40 6.58 6.41
CA ALA A 198 -2.07 6.37 7.70
C ALA A 198 -1.22 6.89 8.87
N ASN A 199 -1.75 7.81 9.69
CA ASN A 199 -1.05 8.24 10.91
C ASN A 199 -1.19 7.24 12.06
N THR A 200 -2.27 6.46 12.06
CA THR A 200 -2.53 5.44 13.08
C THR A 200 -2.90 4.12 12.43
N VAL A 201 -2.23 3.06 12.84
CA VAL A 201 -2.41 1.71 12.29
C VAL A 201 -2.45 0.66 13.40
N LYS A 202 -3.11 -0.46 13.11
CA LYS A 202 -2.99 -1.69 13.90
C LYS A 202 -2.49 -2.81 13.01
N LEU A 203 -1.64 -3.67 13.53
CA LEU A 203 -1.21 -4.85 12.79
C LEU A 203 -2.10 -6.04 13.16
N LYS A 204 -2.69 -6.70 12.16
CA LYS A 204 -3.52 -7.88 12.34
C LYS A 204 -2.95 -9.04 11.54
N TYR A 205 -3.02 -10.25 12.09
CA TYR A 205 -2.71 -11.46 11.33
C TYR A 205 -3.89 -11.84 10.44
N GLU A 206 -3.67 -11.87 9.14
CA GLU A 206 -4.64 -12.34 8.16
C GLU A 206 -4.40 -13.82 7.88
N LYS A 207 -5.23 -14.68 8.49
CA LYS A 207 -5.10 -16.14 8.39
C LYS A 207 -5.13 -16.65 6.95
N GLU A 208 -5.95 -16.04 6.10
CA GLU A 208 -6.10 -16.43 4.69
C GLU A 208 -4.84 -16.19 3.87
N GLN A 209 -4.07 -15.15 4.23
CA GLN A 209 -2.84 -14.78 3.55
C GLN A 209 -1.58 -15.31 4.27
N GLY A 210 -1.76 -15.88 5.47
CA GLY A 210 -0.66 -16.37 6.31
C GLY A 210 0.30 -15.27 6.80
N MET A 211 -0.11 -14.00 6.74
CA MET A 211 0.78 -12.85 6.95
C MET A 211 0.15 -11.76 7.82
N TYR A 212 1.01 -10.87 8.34
CA TYR A 212 0.59 -9.69 9.08
C TYR A 212 0.28 -8.55 8.12
N ASP A 213 -0.77 -7.78 8.40
CA ASP A 213 -1.11 -6.59 7.63
C ASP A 213 -1.58 -5.40 8.47
N TYR A 214 -1.36 -4.21 7.93
CA TYR A 214 -1.72 -2.95 8.57
C TYR A 214 -3.18 -2.58 8.29
N ILE A 215 -3.93 -2.43 9.37
CA ILE A 215 -5.28 -1.87 9.36
C ILE A 215 -5.18 -0.38 9.69
N CYS A 216 -5.43 0.44 8.68
CA CYS A 216 -5.48 1.88 8.81
C CYS A 216 -6.72 2.29 9.61
N GLN A 217 -6.56 3.10 10.67
CA GLN A 217 -7.69 3.50 11.50
C GLN A 217 -8.47 4.71 10.93
N ASN A 218 -7.78 5.60 10.21
CA ASN A 218 -8.38 6.77 9.59
C ASN A 218 -8.33 6.66 8.05
N PHE A 219 -9.46 6.29 7.44
CA PHE A 219 -9.55 6.09 5.99
C PHE A 219 -9.36 7.39 5.19
N LEU A 220 -9.84 8.54 5.69
CA LEU A 220 -9.80 9.81 4.95
C LEU A 220 -8.37 10.29 4.68
N GLU A 221 -7.48 10.13 5.67
CA GLU A 221 -6.06 10.49 5.53
C GLU A 221 -5.35 9.61 4.51
N THR A 222 -5.58 8.30 4.58
CA THR A 222 -4.99 7.35 3.62
C THR A 222 -5.46 7.59 2.21
N GLU A 223 -6.73 7.94 2.03
CA GLU A 223 -7.31 8.24 0.73
C GLU A 223 -6.72 9.53 0.16
N LYS A 224 -6.64 10.59 0.96
CA LYS A 224 -6.01 11.85 0.54
C LYS A 224 -4.57 11.63 0.10
N PHE A 225 -3.78 10.95 0.91
CA PHE A 225 -2.38 10.68 0.58
C PHE A 225 -2.25 9.87 -0.70
N TYR A 226 -3.01 8.78 -0.85
CA TYR A 226 -3.00 7.96 -2.07
C TYR A 226 -3.37 8.77 -3.31
N LYS A 227 -4.38 9.65 -3.20
CA LYS A 227 -4.80 10.53 -4.30
C LYS A 227 -3.69 11.48 -4.76
N GLU A 228 -3.04 12.13 -3.80
CA GLU A 228 -2.00 13.13 -4.06
C GLU A 228 -0.69 12.49 -4.57
N ASN A 229 -0.34 11.31 -4.06
CA ASN A 229 0.97 10.71 -4.24
C ASN A 229 1.03 9.59 -5.30
N PHE A 230 -0.11 9.03 -5.69
CA PHE A 230 -0.20 7.94 -6.66
C PHE A 230 -1.27 8.20 -7.72
N GLU A 231 -2.56 8.23 -7.33
CA GLU A 231 -3.70 8.17 -8.26
C GLU A 231 -3.66 9.28 -9.31
N LYS A 232 -3.44 10.53 -8.90
CA LYS A 232 -3.46 11.66 -9.83
C LYS A 232 -2.44 11.48 -10.96
N ARG A 233 -1.18 11.22 -10.61
CA ARG A 233 -0.09 11.02 -11.60
C ARG A 233 -0.32 9.75 -12.42
N PHE A 234 -0.80 8.68 -11.80
CA PHE A 234 -1.15 7.46 -12.49
C PHE A 234 -2.25 7.67 -13.54
N LEU A 235 -3.30 8.42 -13.21
CA LEU A 235 -4.39 8.75 -14.14
C LEU A 235 -3.91 9.64 -15.29
N GLU A 236 -3.05 10.63 -15.02
CA GLU A 236 -2.45 11.48 -16.06
C GLU A 236 -1.67 10.65 -17.09
N GLU A 237 -0.84 9.72 -16.63
CA GLU A 237 -0.05 8.85 -17.52
C GLU A 237 -0.92 7.82 -18.25
N THR A 238 -1.95 7.31 -17.58
CA THR A 238 -2.97 6.45 -18.20
C THR A 238 -3.72 7.18 -19.30
N GLN A 239 -4.11 8.44 -19.06
CA GLN A 239 -4.76 9.29 -20.06
C GLN A 239 -3.87 9.52 -21.27
N LYS A 240 -2.59 9.89 -21.05
CA LYS A 240 -1.62 10.09 -22.13
C LYS A 240 -1.47 8.83 -22.99
N PHE A 241 -1.28 7.67 -22.34
CA PHE A 241 -1.15 6.39 -23.04
C PHE A 241 -2.35 6.09 -23.94
N TYR A 242 -3.57 6.19 -23.41
CA TYR A 242 -4.75 5.85 -24.19
C TYR A 242 -5.11 6.89 -25.25
N LYS A 243 -4.86 8.18 -25.02
CA LYS A 243 -4.97 9.19 -26.08
C LYS A 243 -4.06 8.87 -27.27
N TYR A 244 -2.82 8.48 -26.99
CA TYR A 244 -1.90 8.02 -28.02
C TYR A 244 -2.39 6.74 -28.72
N GLN A 245 -2.84 5.72 -27.97
CA GLN A 245 -3.36 4.49 -28.58
C GLN A 245 -4.62 4.74 -29.44
N ILE A 246 -5.47 5.70 -29.06
CA ILE A 246 -6.64 6.12 -29.85
C ILE A 246 -6.19 6.85 -31.12
N SER A 247 -5.19 7.75 -31.05
CA SER A 247 -4.68 8.46 -32.22
C SER A 247 -4.05 7.51 -33.26
N GLU A 248 -3.33 6.48 -32.81
CA GLU A 248 -2.77 5.44 -33.69
C GLU A 248 -3.86 4.60 -34.39
N ARG A 249 -5.11 4.66 -33.90
CA ARG A 249 -6.25 3.87 -34.38
C ARG A 249 -7.36 4.71 -34.99
N GLN A 250 -7.05 5.93 -35.44
CA GLN A 250 -8.03 6.78 -36.13
C GLN A 250 -8.54 6.14 -37.43
N ASN A 251 -7.72 5.30 -38.06
CA ASN A 251 -8.07 4.64 -39.32
C ASN A 251 -9.00 3.41 -39.17
N LEU A 252 -9.25 2.92 -37.94
CA LEU A 252 -10.17 1.80 -37.73
C LEU A 252 -11.61 2.19 -38.10
N GLY A 253 -12.38 1.26 -38.67
CA GLY A 253 -13.83 1.43 -38.79
C GLY A 253 -14.50 1.56 -37.42
N VAL A 254 -15.70 2.15 -37.33
CA VAL A 254 -16.38 2.39 -36.04
C VAL A 254 -16.59 1.10 -35.25
N ILE A 255 -17.02 0.02 -35.90
CA ILE A 255 -17.23 -1.29 -35.25
C ILE A 255 -15.91 -1.86 -34.73
N GLU A 256 -14.83 -1.76 -35.51
CA GLU A 256 -13.50 -2.24 -35.12
C GLU A 256 -12.94 -1.44 -33.94
N PHE A 257 -13.16 -0.12 -33.95
CA PHE A 257 -12.81 0.77 -32.86
C PHE A 257 -13.55 0.40 -31.57
N VAL A 258 -14.87 0.21 -31.63
CA VAL A 258 -15.68 -0.16 -30.46
C VAL A 258 -15.24 -1.51 -29.88
N ARG A 259 -14.98 -2.51 -30.73
CA ARG A 259 -14.47 -3.83 -30.29
C ARG A 259 -13.10 -3.74 -29.65
N TRP A 260 -12.21 -2.93 -30.22
CA TRP A 260 -10.89 -2.70 -29.63
C TRP A 260 -11.01 -1.98 -28.27
N ALA A 261 -11.84 -0.93 -28.19
CA ALA A 261 -12.11 -0.20 -26.96
C ALA A 261 -12.68 -1.11 -25.87
N ASP A 262 -13.67 -1.95 -26.18
CA ASP A 262 -14.27 -2.89 -25.23
C ASP A 262 -13.25 -3.87 -24.62
N ARG A 263 -12.34 -4.41 -25.45
CA ARG A 263 -11.24 -5.29 -24.96
C ARG A 263 -10.28 -4.55 -24.06
N VAL A 264 -9.90 -3.33 -24.43
CA VAL A 264 -8.98 -2.49 -23.64
C VAL A 264 -9.61 -2.09 -22.31
N ILE A 265 -10.87 -1.67 -22.32
CA ILE A 265 -11.63 -1.31 -21.12
C ILE A 265 -11.72 -2.53 -20.19
N SER A 266 -12.10 -3.70 -20.73
CA SER A 266 -12.21 -4.92 -19.93
C SER A 266 -10.89 -5.35 -19.28
N LEU A 267 -9.77 -5.27 -20.02
CA LEU A 267 -8.45 -5.58 -19.48
C LEU A 267 -8.05 -4.62 -18.36
N GLU A 268 -8.23 -3.31 -18.55
CA GLU A 268 -7.89 -2.32 -17.52
C GLU A 268 -8.79 -2.47 -16.29
N GLU A 269 -10.09 -2.71 -16.46
CA GLU A 269 -11.00 -2.96 -15.34
C GLU A 269 -10.52 -4.16 -14.51
N GLN A 270 -10.10 -5.25 -15.17
CA GLN A 270 -9.55 -6.42 -14.48
C GLN A 270 -8.23 -6.08 -13.76
N MET A 271 -7.28 -5.44 -14.44
CA MET A 271 -6.02 -5.01 -13.82
C MET A 271 -6.25 -4.09 -12.63
N CYS A 272 -7.22 -3.17 -12.73
CA CYS A 272 -7.56 -2.23 -11.69
C CYS A 272 -8.14 -2.94 -10.46
N LEU A 273 -9.13 -3.82 -10.65
CA LEU A 273 -9.72 -4.59 -9.56
C LEU A 273 -8.67 -5.43 -8.82
N GLU A 274 -7.72 -6.01 -9.55
CA GLU A 274 -6.69 -6.88 -8.98
C GLU A 274 -5.56 -6.10 -8.29
N SER A 275 -5.16 -4.93 -8.82
CA SER A 275 -3.89 -4.29 -8.43
C SER A 275 -3.97 -2.84 -7.94
N TYR A 276 -5.00 -2.07 -8.30
CA TYR A 276 -5.14 -0.64 -7.92
C TYR A 276 -6.61 -0.25 -7.79
N SER A 277 -7.36 -1.06 -7.03
CA SER A 277 -8.82 -1.02 -6.96
C SER A 277 -9.37 0.30 -6.42
N LYS A 278 -8.58 1.05 -5.64
CA LYS A 278 -8.95 2.38 -5.13
C LYS A 278 -9.15 3.43 -6.23
N SER A 279 -8.58 3.21 -7.41
CA SER A 279 -8.69 4.12 -8.55
C SER A 279 -9.72 3.69 -9.58
N PHE A 280 -10.54 2.68 -9.27
CA PHE A 280 -11.47 2.06 -10.22
C PHE A 280 -12.52 3.04 -10.76
N ASP A 281 -13.13 3.85 -9.89
CA ASP A 281 -14.15 4.81 -10.30
C ASP A 281 -13.56 5.91 -11.21
N GLN A 282 -12.35 6.36 -10.89
CA GLN A 282 -11.63 7.39 -11.64
C GLN A 282 -11.17 6.85 -13.01
N ILE A 283 -10.72 5.58 -13.07
CA ILE A 283 -10.41 4.90 -14.34
C ILE A 283 -11.67 4.78 -15.20
N LYS A 284 -12.81 4.38 -14.62
CA LYS A 284 -14.09 4.34 -15.33
C LYS A 284 -14.51 5.69 -15.89
N GLN A 285 -14.38 6.75 -15.09
CA GLN A 285 -14.68 8.11 -15.53
C GLN A 285 -13.74 8.56 -16.66
N LEU A 286 -12.44 8.27 -16.54
CA LEU A 286 -11.45 8.57 -17.56
C LEU A 286 -11.77 7.84 -18.86
N PHE A 287 -12.13 6.55 -18.81
CA PHE A 287 -12.43 5.76 -20.00
C PHE A 287 -13.73 6.18 -20.67
N ASN A 288 -14.76 6.55 -19.90
CA ASN A 288 -15.95 7.19 -20.43
C ASN A 288 -15.60 8.48 -21.19
N GLN A 289 -14.75 9.31 -20.61
CA GLN A 289 -14.31 10.52 -21.27
C GLN A 289 -13.58 10.20 -22.59
N LEU A 290 -12.58 9.32 -22.55
CA LEU A 290 -11.69 9.06 -23.70
C LEU A 290 -12.35 8.28 -24.84
N PHE A 291 -13.07 7.21 -24.53
CA PHE A 291 -13.60 6.28 -25.53
C PHE A 291 -15.03 6.59 -25.97
N VAL A 292 -15.76 7.40 -25.19
CA VAL A 292 -17.16 7.76 -25.50
C VAL A 292 -17.28 9.24 -25.80
N LYS A 293 -16.99 10.12 -24.82
CA LYS A 293 -17.26 11.56 -24.98
C LYS A 293 -16.36 12.21 -26.03
N GLU A 294 -15.06 11.97 -25.97
CA GLU A 294 -14.09 12.54 -26.90
C GLU A 294 -14.17 11.92 -28.31
N GLN A 295 -14.83 10.77 -28.47
CA GLN A 295 -15.01 10.10 -29.77
C GLN A 295 -16.46 10.18 -30.30
N ALA A 296 -17.31 11.01 -29.68
CA ALA A 296 -18.74 11.06 -29.98
C ALA A 296 -19.03 11.32 -31.46
N GLU A 297 -18.30 12.24 -32.11
CA GLU A 297 -18.47 12.54 -33.53
C GLU A 297 -18.18 11.33 -34.41
N ARG A 298 -17.04 10.66 -34.18
CA ARG A 298 -16.66 9.43 -34.89
C ARG A 298 -17.71 8.33 -34.71
N LEU A 299 -18.18 8.12 -33.48
CA LEU A 299 -19.20 7.12 -33.17
C LEU A 299 -20.55 7.44 -33.80
N SER A 300 -20.89 8.73 -33.94
CA SER A 300 -22.12 9.17 -34.59
C SER A 300 -22.06 9.13 -36.12
N ALA A 301 -20.90 9.47 -36.71
CA ALA A 301 -20.70 9.57 -38.15
C ALA A 301 -20.55 8.22 -38.85
N GLY A 302 -19.91 7.23 -38.21
CA GLY A 302 -19.79 5.87 -38.77
C GLY A 302 -20.94 4.93 -38.39
N GLY A 303 -22.12 5.49 -38.12
CA GLY A 303 -23.39 4.77 -38.17
C GLY A 303 -23.79 4.03 -36.89
N LEU A 304 -24.53 4.73 -36.01
CA LEU A 304 -25.55 4.06 -35.19
C LEU A 304 -26.48 3.20 -36.08
N GLY A 305 -26.77 3.63 -37.31
CA GLY A 305 -27.52 2.87 -38.31
C GLY A 305 -26.85 1.58 -38.80
N GLU A 306 -25.51 1.49 -38.81
CA GLU A 306 -24.81 0.23 -39.14
C GLU A 306 -24.81 -0.75 -37.96
N LEU A 307 -24.79 -0.24 -36.72
CA LEU A 307 -24.94 -1.04 -35.49
C LEU A 307 -26.37 -1.61 -35.34
N PHE A 308 -27.41 -0.85 -35.71
CA PHE A 308 -28.79 -1.37 -35.76
C PHE A 308 -28.99 -2.45 -36.85
N ASN A 309 -28.26 -2.37 -37.97
CA ASN A 309 -28.27 -3.43 -38.98
C ASN A 309 -27.54 -4.71 -38.53
N TRP A 310 -26.64 -4.60 -37.54
CA TRP A 310 -25.91 -5.72 -36.93
C TRP A 310 -26.77 -6.56 -35.95
N GLU A 311 -27.86 -6.01 -35.42
CA GLU A 311 -28.80 -6.76 -34.58
C GLU A 311 -29.51 -7.89 -35.36
N ASN A 312 -29.58 -7.81 -36.70
CA ASN A 312 -30.08 -8.91 -37.52
C ASN A 312 -29.12 -10.11 -37.63
N TYR A 313 -27.85 -9.98 -37.22
CA TYR A 313 -26.86 -11.07 -37.25
C TYR A 313 -26.46 -11.64 -35.89
N THR A 314 -26.87 -11.01 -34.78
CA THR A 314 -26.29 -11.31 -33.45
C THR A 314 -27.31 -11.66 -32.37
N VAL A 315 -28.40 -12.34 -32.72
CA VAL A 315 -29.34 -12.94 -31.73
C VAL A 315 -28.79 -14.24 -31.10
N GLN A 316 -27.55 -14.65 -31.41
CA GLN A 316 -26.96 -15.89 -30.87
C GLN A 316 -25.87 -15.74 -29.81
N TYR A 317 -25.46 -14.53 -29.41
CA TYR A 317 -24.41 -14.34 -28.38
C TYR A 317 -24.82 -13.29 -27.33
N LEU A 318 -25.93 -13.52 -26.64
CA LEU A 318 -26.31 -12.71 -25.48
C LEU A 318 -25.57 -13.19 -24.24
N GLY A 319 -24.53 -12.44 -23.86
CA GLY A 319 -23.82 -12.71 -22.61
C GLY A 319 -22.79 -11.67 -22.14
N ARG A 320 -22.61 -10.53 -22.82
CA ARG A 320 -21.79 -9.39 -22.33
C ARG A 320 -22.08 -8.13 -23.14
N VAL A 321 -22.87 -7.23 -22.56
CA VAL A 321 -23.26 -5.94 -23.14
C VAL A 321 -22.83 -4.86 -22.14
N SER A 322 -21.54 -4.50 -22.11
CA SER A 322 -21.04 -3.44 -21.22
C SER A 322 -20.93 -2.11 -21.95
N VAL A 323 -20.26 -2.03 -23.10
CA VAL A 323 -20.11 -0.76 -23.85
C VAL A 323 -21.41 -0.30 -24.50
N TYR A 324 -22.23 -1.22 -25.05
CA TYR A 324 -23.50 -0.86 -25.68
C TYR A 324 -24.52 -0.33 -24.66
N ASN A 325 -24.66 -0.99 -23.50
CA ASN A 325 -25.49 -0.51 -22.40
C ASN A 325 -24.95 0.80 -21.81
N PHE A 326 -23.64 1.00 -21.83
CA PHE A 326 -23.01 2.22 -21.38
C PHE A 326 -23.26 3.40 -22.33
N LEU A 327 -23.20 3.18 -23.64
CA LEU A 327 -23.57 4.15 -24.68
C LEU A 327 -25.08 4.46 -24.65
N LEU A 328 -25.95 3.46 -24.47
CA LEU A 328 -27.40 3.64 -24.35
C LEU A 328 -27.82 4.34 -23.04
N LYS A 329 -27.18 4.05 -21.89
CA LYS A 329 -27.50 4.70 -20.61
C LYS A 329 -27.01 6.14 -20.50
N ASN A 330 -25.96 6.52 -21.22
CA ASN A 330 -25.34 7.85 -21.10
C ASN A 330 -25.65 8.79 -22.27
N SER A 331 -26.24 8.30 -23.36
CA SER A 331 -26.76 9.15 -24.42
C SER A 331 -28.16 9.66 -24.04
N LYS A 332 -28.30 10.96 -23.81
CA LYS A 332 -29.60 11.65 -23.71
C LYS A 332 -30.32 11.72 -25.07
N PHE A 333 -30.31 10.64 -25.85
CA PHE A 333 -31.12 10.56 -27.05
C PHE A 333 -32.47 9.96 -26.70
N THR A 334 -33.42 10.83 -26.36
CA THR A 334 -34.84 10.48 -26.37
C THR A 334 -35.22 10.15 -27.81
N ILE A 335 -35.21 8.87 -28.17
CA ILE A 335 -35.80 8.42 -29.43
C ILE A 335 -37.32 8.46 -29.23
N GLN A 336 -37.95 9.56 -29.68
CA GLN A 336 -39.38 9.53 -29.97
C GLN A 336 -39.57 8.61 -31.18
N LEU A 337 -39.98 7.38 -30.92
CA LEU A 337 -40.49 6.46 -31.92
C LEU A 337 -41.79 7.05 -32.51
N LEU A 338 -41.66 7.81 -33.60
CA LEU A 338 -42.78 8.08 -34.50
C LEU A 338 -43.06 6.79 -35.28
N PHE A 339 -43.97 5.98 -34.76
CA PHE A 339 -44.67 4.99 -35.58
C PHE A 339 -45.59 5.76 -36.53
N VAL A 340 -45.14 5.98 -37.77
CA VAL A 340 -46.04 6.25 -38.90
C VAL A 340 -46.47 4.90 -39.44
N LYS A 341 -47.77 4.61 -39.36
CA LYS A 341 -48.41 3.49 -40.07
C LYS A 341 -48.55 3.80 -41.55
#